data_AF-A0A7K9HR84-F1
#
_entry.id   AF-A0A7K9HR84-F1
#
_cell.length_a   1.000
_cell.length_b   1.000
_cell.length_c   1.000
_cell.angle_alpha   90.00
_cell.angle_beta   90.00
_cell.angle_gamma   90.00
#
_symmetry.space_group_name_H-M   'P 1'
#
loop_
_entity.id
_entity.type
_entity.pdbx_description
1 polymer ?
#
loop_
_entity_poly.entity_id
_entity_poly.type
_entity_poly.pdbx_seq_one_letter_code
_entity_poly.pdbx_strand_id
1 'polypeptide(L)'
;MGGEEEIVRIARRLDKMVAKKSADGAMDLLKELKSMPMTLYLLQSTRIGMSVNALRKQSTDEEVISLAKSLIKSWKKLLDASVEKNEEKKKSLSLPTSSSKNSSNSRDQSSNKRQEPPKTPTTPKITTFPPAPITCDAVRNKCREMLRAALQADDDYIAIGADCEHIAAQIEETRIYQDIKNTDMKYKNRVRSRISNLKDSKNPELKKNVLCGAITPGQIAVMTSEEMASNELKEIRKAMTKEAIREHQMAKTGGTQTDLFTCGKCKKKNCTYTQVQTRSSDEPMTTFVVCNECGNRWK
;
A
#
# COMPACT_ATOMS: atom_id res chain seq x y z
N MET A 1 4.21 15.01 -44.31
CA MET A 1 3.90 13.81 -43.50
C MET A 1 5.10 12.89 -43.25
N GLY A 2 6.22 12.95 -44.01
CA GLY A 2 7.32 11.99 -43.84
C GLY A 2 8.10 12.00 -42.50
N GLY A 3 8.27 13.17 -41.86
CA GLY A 3 9.12 13.30 -40.66
C GLY A 3 8.65 12.50 -39.44
N GLU A 4 7.35 12.26 -39.30
CA GLU A 4 6.82 11.47 -38.18
C GLU A 4 7.13 9.97 -38.33
N GLU A 5 6.99 9.45 -39.55
CA GLU A 5 7.37 8.08 -39.90
C GLU A 5 8.88 7.87 -39.84
N GLU A 6 9.68 8.91 -40.10
CA GLU A 6 11.13 8.91 -39.93
C GLU A 6 11.52 8.74 -38.45
N ILE A 7 10.90 9.51 -37.55
CA ILE A 7 11.13 9.42 -36.10
C ILE A 7 10.73 8.03 -35.57
N VAL A 8 9.61 7.44 -36.04
CA VAL A 8 9.22 6.07 -35.71
C VAL A 8 10.24 5.04 -36.22
N ARG A 9 10.78 5.22 -37.44
CA ARG A 9 11.82 4.34 -38.00
C ARG A 9 13.13 4.44 -37.21
N ILE A 10 13.55 5.65 -36.80
CA ILE A 10 14.74 5.86 -35.97
C ILE A 10 14.55 5.27 -34.57
N ALA A 11 13.39 5.44 -33.93
CA ALA A 11 13.09 4.82 -32.63
C ALA A 11 13.23 3.29 -32.68
N ARG A 12 12.63 2.64 -33.69
CA ARG A 12 12.76 1.19 -33.90
C ARG A 12 14.19 0.74 -34.20
N ARG A 13 15.04 1.59 -34.82
CA ARG A 13 16.48 1.32 -35.01
C ARG A 13 17.24 1.44 -33.69
N LEU A 14 17.00 2.47 -32.91
CA LEU A 14 17.60 2.69 -31.59
C LEU A 14 17.26 1.57 -30.60
N ASP A 15 16.00 1.14 -30.53
CA ASP A 15 15.59 -0.01 -29.72
C ASP A 15 16.32 -1.30 -30.12
N LYS A 16 16.52 -1.53 -31.43
CA LYS A 16 17.29 -2.69 -31.93
C LYS A 16 18.78 -2.60 -31.59
N MET A 17 19.38 -1.41 -31.60
CA MET A 17 20.77 -1.22 -31.18
C MET A 17 20.94 -1.37 -29.66
N VAL A 18 19.96 -0.92 -28.88
CA VAL A 18 19.89 -1.15 -27.43
C VAL A 18 19.79 -2.65 -27.11
N ALA A 19 18.87 -3.36 -27.77
CA ALA A 19 18.73 -4.81 -27.61
C ALA A 19 20.00 -5.60 -28.01
N LYS A 20 20.73 -5.14 -29.04
CA LYS A 20 21.96 -5.78 -29.53
C LYS A 20 23.25 -5.31 -28.82
N LYS A 21 23.18 -4.33 -27.90
CA LYS A 21 24.34 -3.67 -27.28
C LYS A 21 25.39 -3.15 -28.26
N SER A 22 24.99 -2.82 -29.49
CA SER A 22 25.89 -2.21 -30.47
C SER A 22 25.80 -0.68 -30.39
N ALA A 23 26.94 0.00 -30.44
CA ALA A 23 27.03 1.45 -30.56
C ALA A 23 27.24 1.92 -32.01
N ASP A 24 27.47 0.99 -32.94
CA ASP A 24 27.79 1.31 -34.33
C ASP A 24 26.60 1.95 -35.06
N GLY A 25 26.84 3.08 -35.74
CA GLY A 25 25.80 3.93 -36.33
C GLY A 25 24.93 4.74 -35.34
N ALA A 26 25.16 4.64 -34.02
CA ALA A 26 24.34 5.36 -33.03
C ALA A 26 24.51 6.88 -33.10
N MET A 27 25.70 7.38 -33.46
CA MET A 27 25.99 8.81 -33.58
C MET A 27 25.13 9.50 -34.65
N ASP A 28 24.95 8.89 -35.80
CA ASP A 28 24.27 9.54 -36.92
C ASP A 28 22.75 9.57 -36.70
N LEU A 29 22.18 8.51 -36.11
CA LEU A 29 20.78 8.48 -35.68
C LEU A 29 20.49 9.52 -34.57
N LEU A 30 21.46 9.83 -33.69
CA LEU A 30 21.31 10.92 -32.72
C LEU A 30 21.47 12.32 -33.34
N LYS A 31 22.30 12.49 -34.39
CA LYS A 31 22.38 13.74 -35.16
C LYS A 31 21.09 14.00 -35.95
N GLU A 32 20.53 12.95 -36.56
CA GLU A 32 19.26 12.97 -37.30
C GLU A 32 18.06 13.27 -36.38
N LEU A 33 18.04 12.73 -35.15
CA LEU A 33 17.06 13.13 -34.12
C LEU A 33 17.24 14.57 -33.61
N LYS A 34 18.41 15.19 -33.80
CA LYS A 34 18.68 16.57 -33.39
C LYS A 34 18.26 17.59 -34.46
N SER A 35 18.30 17.22 -35.74
CA SER A 35 17.85 18.09 -36.84
C SER A 35 16.33 18.15 -36.98
N MET A 36 15.61 17.10 -36.55
CA MET A 36 14.14 17.06 -36.62
C MET A 36 13.46 17.70 -35.39
N PRO A 37 12.44 18.56 -35.57
CA PRO A 37 11.68 19.14 -34.47
C PRO A 37 10.75 18.10 -33.84
N MET A 38 11.09 17.62 -32.64
CA MET A 38 10.26 16.66 -31.90
C MET A 38 9.08 17.34 -31.20
N THR A 39 7.87 16.83 -31.42
CA THR A 39 6.66 17.25 -30.71
C THR A 39 6.38 16.35 -29.49
N LEU A 40 5.62 16.86 -28.52
CA LEU A 40 5.23 16.12 -27.31
C LEU A 40 4.47 14.82 -27.64
N TYR A 41 3.60 14.86 -28.65
CA TYR A 41 2.86 13.68 -29.11
C TYR A 41 3.81 12.57 -29.58
N LEU A 42 4.82 12.90 -30.39
CA LEU A 42 5.79 11.90 -30.86
C LEU A 42 6.70 11.39 -29.74
N LEU A 43 7.09 12.24 -28.79
CA LEU A 43 7.89 11.81 -27.64
C LEU A 43 7.15 10.78 -26.78
N GLN A 44 5.84 10.95 -26.59
CA GLN A 44 4.98 10.02 -25.86
C GLN A 44 4.67 8.75 -26.66
N SER A 45 4.26 8.86 -27.93
CA SER A 45 3.83 7.72 -28.73
C SER A 45 4.98 6.77 -29.10
N THR A 46 6.16 7.30 -29.38
CA THR A 46 7.34 6.49 -29.76
C THR A 46 8.14 5.99 -28.57
N ARG A 47 7.99 6.60 -27.38
CA ARG A 47 8.80 6.37 -26.17
C ARG A 47 10.32 6.52 -26.38
N ILE A 48 10.74 7.23 -27.43
CA ILE A 48 12.14 7.45 -27.84
C ILE A 48 13.06 7.95 -26.72
N GLY A 49 12.52 8.72 -25.76
CA GLY A 49 13.26 9.17 -24.58
C GLY A 49 13.80 8.03 -23.70
N MET A 50 13.13 6.87 -23.68
CA MET A 50 13.65 5.68 -22.99
C MET A 50 14.79 5.04 -23.77
N SER A 51 14.64 4.87 -25.08
CA SER A 51 15.63 4.28 -25.98
C SER A 51 16.94 5.08 -25.99
N VAL A 52 16.85 6.41 -26.07
CA VAL A 52 18.02 7.31 -26.01
C VAL A 52 18.68 7.30 -24.62
N ASN A 53 17.91 7.19 -23.53
CA ASN A 53 18.46 7.07 -22.18
C ASN A 53 19.09 5.68 -21.92
N ALA A 54 18.59 4.62 -22.55
CA ALA A 54 19.20 3.30 -22.52
C ALA A 54 20.51 3.29 -23.33
N LEU A 55 20.51 3.86 -24.54
CA LEU A 55 21.71 4.05 -25.36
C LEU A 55 22.80 4.81 -24.58
N ARG A 56 22.44 5.92 -23.93
CA ARG A 56 23.32 6.72 -23.07
C ARG A 56 23.90 5.99 -21.85
N LYS A 57 23.34 4.83 -21.47
CA LYS A 57 23.86 3.97 -20.38
C LYS A 57 24.73 2.82 -20.87
N GLN A 58 24.58 2.38 -22.12
CA GLN A 58 25.33 1.25 -22.68
C GLN A 58 26.53 1.68 -23.54
N SER A 59 26.48 2.87 -24.15
CA SER A 59 27.56 3.38 -24.98
C SER A 59 28.77 3.78 -24.11
N THR A 60 29.97 3.45 -24.61
CA THR A 60 31.26 3.87 -24.04
C THR A 60 31.71 5.23 -24.58
N ASP A 61 31.12 5.70 -25.67
CA ASP A 61 31.59 6.87 -26.40
C ASP A 61 31.07 8.17 -25.77
N GLU A 62 31.98 9.02 -25.31
CA GLU A 62 31.68 10.31 -24.66
C GLU A 62 30.79 11.21 -25.55
N GLU A 63 31.01 11.20 -26.87
CA GLU A 63 30.24 12.01 -27.82
C GLU A 63 28.78 11.56 -27.90
N VAL A 64 28.52 10.24 -28.01
CA VAL A 64 27.17 9.64 -27.99
C VAL A 64 26.45 10.01 -26.70
N ILE A 65 27.15 9.87 -25.57
CA ILE A 65 26.63 10.21 -24.24
C ILE A 65 26.28 11.70 -24.15
N SER A 66 27.12 12.59 -24.70
CA SER A 66 26.91 14.04 -24.66
C SER A 66 25.70 14.48 -25.48
N LEU A 67 25.55 13.95 -26.71
CA LEU A 67 24.42 14.25 -27.60
C LEU A 67 23.11 13.70 -27.03
N ALA A 68 23.12 12.46 -26.52
CA ALA A 68 21.96 11.87 -25.87
C ALA A 68 21.53 12.66 -24.61
N LYS A 69 22.47 13.10 -23.76
CA LYS A 69 22.18 14.01 -22.62
C LYS A 69 21.54 15.33 -23.09
N SER A 70 22.04 15.90 -24.18
CA SER A 70 21.54 17.17 -24.73
C SER A 70 20.10 17.05 -25.26
N LEU A 71 19.80 15.98 -26.01
CA LEU A 71 18.45 15.66 -26.49
C LEU A 71 17.46 15.41 -25.34
N ILE A 72 17.86 14.64 -24.32
CA ILE A 72 17.02 14.42 -23.12
C ILE A 72 16.74 15.75 -22.41
N LYS A 73 17.70 16.70 -22.38
CA LYS A 73 17.51 18.02 -21.76
C LYS A 73 16.59 18.93 -22.59
N SER A 74 16.67 18.93 -23.92
CA SER A 74 15.76 19.71 -24.76
C SER A 74 14.32 19.17 -24.72
N TRP A 75 14.14 17.85 -24.75
CA TRP A 75 12.83 17.20 -24.65
C TRP A 75 12.15 17.41 -23.28
N LYS A 76 12.92 17.42 -22.18
CA LYS A 76 12.40 17.81 -20.85
C LYS A 76 11.89 19.25 -20.84
N LYS A 77 12.68 20.19 -21.38
CA LYS A 77 12.26 21.60 -21.47
C LYS A 77 10.97 21.79 -22.29
N LEU A 78 10.74 20.97 -23.32
CA LEU A 78 9.49 20.97 -24.08
C LEU A 78 8.29 20.43 -23.28
N LEU A 79 8.50 19.47 -22.37
CA LEU A 79 7.49 19.03 -21.42
C LEU A 79 7.17 20.15 -20.42
N ASP A 80 8.19 20.71 -19.75
CA ASP A 80 8.02 21.73 -18.71
C ASP A 80 7.29 22.97 -19.26
N ALA A 81 7.68 23.46 -20.45
CA ALA A 81 7.03 24.58 -21.13
C ALA A 81 5.60 24.29 -21.63
N SER A 82 5.21 23.02 -21.76
CA SER A 82 3.83 22.64 -22.08
C SER A 82 2.92 22.62 -20.85
N VAL A 83 3.48 22.34 -19.67
CA VAL A 83 2.77 22.38 -18.38
C VAL A 83 2.44 23.84 -18.01
N GLU A 84 3.40 24.75 -18.12
CA GLU A 84 3.17 26.18 -17.82
C GLU A 84 2.07 26.81 -18.70
N LYS A 85 2.05 26.50 -20.01
CA LYS A 85 1.00 26.99 -20.91
C LYS A 85 -0.40 26.45 -20.61
N ASN A 86 -0.50 25.30 -19.94
CA ASN A 86 -1.79 24.73 -19.52
C ASN A 86 -2.29 25.34 -18.20
N GLU A 87 -1.37 25.82 -17.35
CA GLU A 87 -1.67 26.60 -16.14
C GLU A 87 -2.11 28.03 -16.47
N GLU A 88 -1.44 28.73 -17.40
CA GLU A 88 -1.83 30.09 -17.81
C GLU A 88 -3.27 30.15 -18.35
N LYS A 89 -3.68 29.13 -19.13
CA LYS A 89 -5.02 29.04 -19.72
C LYS A 89 -6.15 28.82 -18.69
N LYS A 90 -5.82 28.44 -17.45
CA LYS A 90 -6.77 28.36 -16.32
C LYS A 90 -6.85 29.64 -15.49
N LYS A 91 -5.93 30.59 -15.69
CA LYS A 91 -5.78 31.79 -14.84
C LYS A 91 -6.41 33.06 -15.41
N SER A 92 -6.87 33.04 -16.66
CA SER A 92 -7.49 34.17 -17.34
C SER A 92 -9.00 34.30 -17.05
N LEU A 93 -9.38 34.43 -15.76
CA LEU A 93 -10.77 34.68 -15.34
C LEU A 93 -10.84 35.37 -13.96
N SER A 94 -10.17 36.53 -13.84
CA SER A 94 -10.45 37.53 -12.79
C SER A 94 -9.84 38.88 -13.18
N LEU A 95 -10.62 39.96 -13.06
CA LEU A 95 -10.22 41.33 -13.40
C LEU A 95 -9.53 42.06 -12.21
N PRO A 96 -8.89 43.22 -12.44
CA PRO A 96 -7.76 43.68 -11.64
C PRO A 96 -8.06 44.81 -10.65
N THR A 97 -7.11 45.08 -9.74
CA THR A 97 -6.95 46.38 -9.07
C THR A 97 -5.46 46.75 -8.95
N SER A 98 -5.14 48.03 -9.14
CA SER A 98 -3.83 48.69 -9.02
C SER A 98 -3.38 48.88 -7.54
N SER A 99 -2.22 49.41 -7.12
CA SER A 99 -1.25 50.33 -7.76
C SER A 99 0.10 50.46 -6.98
N SER A 100 1.19 50.77 -7.69
CA SER A 100 2.27 51.75 -7.37
C SER A 100 3.21 51.70 -6.13
N LYS A 101 4.54 51.62 -6.41
CA LYS A 101 5.70 52.46 -5.92
C LYS A 101 6.06 52.44 -4.38
N ASN A 102 7.28 52.71 -3.87
CA ASN A 102 8.59 53.12 -4.42
C ASN A 102 9.78 52.75 -3.47
N SER A 103 11.01 53.08 -3.92
CA SER A 103 12.38 53.13 -3.31
C SER A 103 12.53 53.70 -1.86
N SER A 104 13.67 53.73 -1.11
CA SER A 104 15.14 53.63 -1.40
C SER A 104 16.08 53.50 -0.15
N ASN A 105 17.32 53.01 -0.35
CA ASN A 105 18.59 52.99 0.46
C ASN A 105 18.83 53.86 1.73
N SER A 106 19.66 53.38 2.69
CA SER A 106 21.09 53.81 2.91
C SER A 106 21.80 53.39 4.25
N ARG A 107 23.08 52.94 4.16
CA ARG A 107 24.23 53.04 5.14
C ARG A 107 24.18 52.36 6.54
N ASP A 108 25.27 52.13 7.29
CA ASP A 108 26.65 51.59 7.03
C ASP A 108 27.39 51.32 8.39
N GLN A 109 28.56 50.66 8.38
CA GLN A 109 29.53 50.36 9.48
C GLN A 109 29.19 49.25 10.52
N SER A 110 30.14 48.57 11.18
CA SER A 110 31.49 48.04 10.84
C SER A 110 32.04 47.21 12.02
N SER A 111 32.61 46.00 11.81
CA SER A 111 33.69 45.42 12.66
C SER A 111 34.17 44.04 12.16
N ASN A 112 35.47 43.75 12.34
CA ASN A 112 36.19 42.62 11.72
C ASN A 112 36.19 41.31 12.54
N LYS A 113 35.98 40.16 11.86
CA LYS A 113 36.80 38.95 12.08
C LYS A 113 36.82 38.01 10.86
N ARG A 114 37.91 37.28 10.72
CA ARG A 114 38.46 36.63 9.49
C ARG A 114 38.09 35.15 9.36
N GLN A 115 37.54 34.72 8.20
CA GLN A 115 37.76 33.41 7.52
C GLN A 115 36.95 33.30 6.19
N GLU A 116 37.39 32.42 5.27
CA GLU A 116 36.88 32.24 3.88
C GLU A 116 35.72 31.20 3.77
N PRO A 117 35.31 30.74 2.56
CA PRO A 117 34.40 31.35 1.58
C PRO A 117 33.00 30.64 1.53
N PRO A 118 32.00 31.12 0.75
CA PRO A 118 30.62 31.18 1.25
C PRO A 118 29.68 30.02 0.87
N LYS A 119 28.79 29.65 1.81
CA LYS A 119 27.47 29.03 1.54
C LYS A 119 26.41 29.45 2.58
N THR A 120 25.43 30.25 2.16
CA THR A 120 24.23 30.68 2.89
C THR A 120 23.10 30.97 1.88
N PRO A 121 21.81 31.11 2.26
CA PRO A 121 21.13 30.62 3.48
C PRO A 121 19.77 29.92 3.24
N THR A 122 19.33 29.27 4.32
CA THR A 122 17.98 28.89 4.77
C THR A 122 16.79 29.82 4.39
N THR A 123 15.77 29.24 3.71
CA THR A 123 14.27 29.37 3.85
C THR A 123 13.60 30.77 4.06
N PRO A 124 12.24 30.97 4.11
CA PRO A 124 11.11 30.03 4.05
C PRO A 124 9.91 30.42 3.15
N LYS A 125 8.98 29.47 2.91
CA LYS A 125 7.52 29.72 2.88
C LYS A 125 6.69 28.42 2.97
N ILE A 126 5.67 28.50 3.81
CA ILE A 126 4.82 27.45 4.37
C ILE A 126 3.90 26.80 3.33
N THR A 127 3.99 25.48 3.22
CA THR A 127 2.91 24.45 3.15
C THR A 127 3.58 23.08 3.35
N THR A 128 3.00 22.02 3.92
CA THR A 128 1.88 21.87 4.89
C THR A 128 2.20 20.63 5.76
N PHE A 129 1.71 20.55 6.99
CA PHE A 129 1.99 19.42 7.91
C PHE A 129 0.92 18.31 7.85
N PRO A 130 1.27 17.04 8.17
CA PRO A 130 2.58 16.56 8.62
C PRO A 130 3.44 15.92 7.51
N PRO A 131 4.75 16.21 7.43
CA PRO A 131 5.67 15.48 6.56
C PRO A 131 5.74 13.99 6.91
N ALA A 132 6.03 13.14 5.92
CA ALA A 132 6.35 11.74 6.18
C ALA A 132 7.58 11.64 7.11
N PRO A 133 7.47 11.02 8.29
CA PRO A 133 8.52 11.01 9.29
C PRO A 133 9.70 10.14 8.82
N ILE A 134 10.90 10.73 8.78
CA ILE A 134 12.09 10.11 8.18
C ILE A 134 12.76 9.19 9.20
N THR A 135 12.90 7.92 8.87
CA THR A 135 13.48 6.91 9.78
C THR A 135 14.88 6.49 9.37
N CYS A 136 15.79 6.53 10.34
CA CYS A 136 17.19 6.10 10.19
C CYS A 136 17.43 4.60 10.41
N ASP A 137 16.40 3.82 10.81
CA ASP A 137 16.49 2.36 10.92
C ASP A 137 16.25 1.68 9.56
N ALA A 138 17.26 0.93 9.08
CA ALA A 138 17.20 0.17 7.84
C ALA A 138 16.06 -0.87 7.80
N VAL A 139 15.70 -1.45 8.95
CA VAL A 139 14.59 -2.41 9.06
C VAL A 139 13.25 -1.70 8.91
N ARG A 140 13.07 -0.51 9.52
CA ARG A 140 11.85 0.31 9.34
C ARG A 140 11.69 0.74 7.88
N ASN A 141 12.79 1.14 7.23
CA ASN A 141 12.80 1.47 5.80
C ASN A 141 12.42 0.26 4.92
N LYS A 142 12.92 -0.95 5.20
CA LYS A 142 12.49 -2.15 4.47
C LYS A 142 11.01 -2.50 4.72
N CYS A 143 10.51 -2.31 5.94
CA CYS A 143 9.09 -2.49 6.25
C CYS A 143 8.19 -1.51 5.47
N ARG A 144 8.60 -0.25 5.33
CA ARG A 144 7.89 0.77 4.51
C ARG A 144 7.88 0.40 3.04
N GLU A 145 9.02 -0.05 2.50
CA GLU A 145 9.13 -0.52 1.12
C GLU A 145 8.19 -1.72 0.85
N MET A 146 8.11 -2.68 1.78
CA MET A 146 7.21 -3.83 1.67
C MET A 146 5.71 -3.44 1.81
N LEU A 147 5.38 -2.46 2.67
CA LEU A 147 4.02 -1.91 2.77
C LEU A 147 3.62 -1.17 1.50
N ARG A 148 4.51 -0.34 0.94
CA ARG A 148 4.32 0.32 -0.35
C ARG A 148 4.10 -0.71 -1.46
N ALA A 149 4.92 -1.76 -1.52
CA ALA A 149 4.78 -2.81 -2.53
C ALA A 149 3.43 -3.55 -2.44
N ALA A 150 2.86 -3.72 -1.25
CA ALA A 150 1.50 -4.26 -1.09
C ALA A 150 0.43 -3.30 -1.63
N LEU A 151 0.54 -2.01 -1.31
CA LEU A 151 -0.36 -0.97 -1.83
C LEU A 151 -0.25 -0.81 -3.36
N GLN A 152 0.94 -1.04 -3.94
CA GLN A 152 1.20 -0.97 -5.39
C GLN A 152 0.95 -2.28 -6.14
N ALA A 153 0.49 -3.35 -5.48
CA ALA A 153 0.32 -4.68 -6.10
C ALA A 153 -0.75 -4.75 -7.21
N ASP A 154 -1.59 -3.73 -7.32
CA ASP A 154 -2.66 -3.58 -8.32
C ASP A 154 -2.72 -2.10 -8.70
N ASP A 155 -2.98 -1.78 -9.97
CA ASP A 155 -2.93 -0.41 -10.52
C ASP A 155 -4.01 0.55 -10.00
N ASP A 156 -4.84 0.12 -9.04
CA ASP A 156 -5.85 0.95 -8.35
C ASP A 156 -5.26 2.24 -7.75
N TYR A 157 -3.99 2.23 -7.32
CA TYR A 157 -3.33 3.45 -6.82
C TYR A 157 -3.15 4.53 -7.89
N ILE A 158 -3.03 4.14 -9.16
CA ILE A 158 -2.91 5.04 -10.31
C ILE A 158 -4.26 5.72 -10.59
N ALA A 159 -5.36 4.96 -10.47
CA ALA A 159 -6.71 5.48 -10.66
C ALA A 159 -7.15 6.45 -9.55
N ILE A 160 -6.67 6.23 -8.32
CA ILE A 160 -7.00 7.07 -7.15
C ILE A 160 -6.02 8.27 -7.01
N GLY A 161 -4.80 8.16 -7.56
CA GLY A 161 -3.79 9.23 -7.48
C GLY A 161 -3.18 9.41 -6.09
N ALA A 162 -3.21 8.38 -5.24
CA ALA A 162 -2.78 8.44 -3.85
C ALA A 162 -1.28 8.15 -3.67
N ASP A 163 -0.61 8.94 -2.82
CA ASP A 163 0.80 8.75 -2.48
C ASP A 163 1.02 7.52 -1.58
N CYS A 164 1.17 6.34 -2.21
CA CYS A 164 1.47 5.08 -1.53
C CYS A 164 2.69 5.14 -0.59
N GLU A 165 3.65 6.02 -0.87
CA GLU A 165 4.82 6.24 0.00
C GLU A 165 4.42 6.91 1.34
N HIS A 166 3.58 7.94 1.25
CA HIS A 166 3.12 8.70 2.40
C HIS A 166 2.21 7.83 3.29
N ILE A 167 1.28 7.10 2.67
CA ILE A 167 0.39 6.16 3.37
C ILE A 167 1.20 5.05 4.05
N ALA A 168 2.19 4.44 3.36
CA ALA A 168 3.02 3.40 3.96
C ALA A 168 3.88 3.93 5.12
N ALA A 169 4.43 5.15 5.02
CA ALA A 169 5.17 5.80 6.10
C ALA A 169 4.28 6.12 7.31
N GLN A 170 3.05 6.60 7.08
CA GLN A 170 2.07 6.84 8.16
C GLN A 170 1.62 5.54 8.84
N ILE A 171 1.29 4.48 8.09
CA ILE A 171 0.91 3.19 8.69
C ILE A 171 2.02 2.66 9.61
N GLU A 172 3.28 2.81 9.21
CA GLU A 172 4.44 2.35 9.99
C GLU A 172 4.70 3.24 11.22
N GLU A 173 4.78 4.55 11.05
CA GLU A 173 5.15 5.47 12.14
C GLU A 173 4.00 5.71 13.13
N THR A 174 2.80 6.04 12.65
CA THR A 174 1.72 6.61 13.47
C THR A 174 1.21 5.63 14.54
N ARG A 175 1.55 4.34 14.44
CA ARG A 175 1.17 3.37 15.47
C ARG A 175 2.14 2.21 15.70
N ILE A 176 2.68 1.57 14.65
CA ILE A 176 3.47 0.33 14.85
C ILE A 176 4.77 0.65 15.62
N TYR A 177 5.41 1.78 15.32
CA TYR A 177 6.54 2.25 16.13
C TYR A 177 6.10 2.93 17.45
N GLN A 178 4.97 3.68 17.48
CA GLN A 178 4.52 4.32 18.73
C GLN A 178 4.14 3.34 19.86
N ASP A 179 3.45 2.23 19.54
CA ASP A 179 3.00 1.25 20.53
C ASP A 179 4.14 0.33 21.02
N ILE A 180 5.09 -0.01 20.15
CA ILE A 180 6.12 -1.02 20.44
C ILE A 180 7.47 -0.37 20.79
N LYS A 181 7.76 0.81 20.24
CA LYS A 181 9.02 1.59 20.39
C LYS A 181 10.32 0.82 20.16
N ASN A 182 10.23 -0.37 19.57
CA ASN A 182 11.33 -1.31 19.38
C ASN A 182 11.07 -2.19 18.14
N THR A 183 12.12 -2.56 17.42
CA THR A 183 12.06 -3.28 16.14
C THR A 183 12.02 -4.81 16.33
N ASP A 184 11.27 -5.25 17.34
CA ASP A 184 11.14 -6.65 17.80
C ASP A 184 10.33 -7.54 16.82
N MET A 185 10.36 -8.85 17.02
CA MET A 185 9.52 -9.80 16.27
C MET A 185 8.03 -9.50 16.37
N LYS A 186 7.53 -8.93 17.48
CA LYS A 186 6.14 -8.44 17.58
C LYS A 186 5.83 -7.34 16.55
N TYR A 187 6.75 -6.38 16.37
CA TYR A 187 6.67 -5.34 15.33
C TYR A 187 6.66 -5.98 13.93
N LYS A 188 7.61 -6.88 13.64
CA LYS A 188 7.73 -7.55 12.33
C LYS A 188 6.50 -8.40 12.00
N ASN A 189 5.94 -9.11 12.98
CA ASN A 189 4.71 -9.89 12.84
C ASN A 189 3.49 -8.99 12.54
N ARG A 190 3.38 -7.84 13.20
CA ARG A 190 2.32 -6.85 12.95
C ARG A 190 2.41 -6.30 11.53
N VAL A 191 3.60 -5.88 11.08
CA VAL A 191 3.84 -5.41 9.70
C VAL A 191 3.48 -6.50 8.67
N ARG A 192 3.93 -7.75 8.87
CA ARG A 192 3.62 -8.86 7.95
C ARG A 192 2.11 -9.17 7.89
N SER A 193 1.38 -9.10 9.02
CA SER A 193 -0.09 -9.20 9.04
C SER A 193 -0.74 -8.12 8.17
N ARG A 194 -0.33 -6.85 8.32
CA ARG A 194 -0.86 -5.75 7.49
C ARG A 194 -0.58 -5.95 6.00
N ILE A 195 0.65 -6.33 5.64
CA ILE A 195 1.02 -6.66 4.25
C ILE A 195 0.15 -7.79 3.69
N SER A 196 -0.14 -8.83 4.50
CA SER A 196 -0.97 -9.95 4.05
C SER A 196 -2.43 -9.57 3.82
N ASN A 197 -2.99 -8.66 4.63
CA ASN A 197 -4.37 -8.20 4.48
C ASN A 197 -4.52 -7.17 3.34
N LEU A 198 -3.56 -6.25 3.20
CA LEU A 198 -3.51 -5.27 2.10
C LEU A 198 -3.28 -5.91 0.72
N LYS A 199 -2.81 -7.16 0.68
CA LYS A 199 -2.54 -7.94 -0.54
C LYS A 199 -3.49 -9.14 -0.67
N ASP A 200 -4.60 -9.16 0.06
CA ASP A 200 -5.62 -10.21 -0.08
C ASP A 200 -6.45 -9.96 -1.35
N SER A 201 -6.22 -10.77 -2.38
CA SER A 201 -6.97 -10.72 -3.64
C SER A 201 -8.48 -10.94 -3.46
N LYS A 202 -8.93 -11.49 -2.32
CA LYS A 202 -10.35 -11.65 -1.98
C LYS A 202 -10.99 -10.41 -1.37
N ASN A 203 -10.20 -9.39 -1.01
CA ASN A 203 -10.69 -8.13 -0.44
C ASN A 203 -9.97 -6.89 -1.02
N PRO A 204 -10.12 -6.60 -2.33
CA PRO A 204 -9.59 -5.37 -2.91
C PRO A 204 -10.27 -4.11 -2.35
N GLU A 205 -11.47 -4.24 -1.78
CA GLU A 205 -12.23 -3.13 -1.19
C GLU A 205 -11.48 -2.51 0.01
N LEU A 206 -10.90 -3.33 0.91
CA LEU A 206 -10.08 -2.83 2.02
C LEU A 206 -8.94 -1.94 1.51
N LYS A 207 -8.24 -2.37 0.47
CA LYS A 207 -7.14 -1.63 -0.15
C LYS A 207 -7.63 -0.31 -0.78
N LYS A 208 -8.75 -0.34 -1.49
CA LYS A 208 -9.39 0.87 -2.07
C LYS A 208 -9.81 1.86 -0.97
N ASN A 209 -10.41 1.37 0.11
CA ASN A 209 -10.84 2.17 1.26
C ASN A 209 -9.66 2.80 2.02
N VAL A 210 -8.48 2.18 2.01
CA VAL A 210 -7.24 2.79 2.54
C VAL A 210 -6.67 3.83 1.56
N LEU A 211 -6.65 3.54 0.25
CA LEU A 211 -6.14 4.45 -0.78
C LEU A 211 -6.98 5.72 -0.93
N CYS A 212 -8.31 5.64 -0.80
CA CYS A 212 -9.21 6.80 -0.84
C CYS A 212 -9.33 7.54 0.51
N GLY A 213 -8.67 7.05 1.56
CA GLY A 213 -8.68 7.67 2.90
C GLY A 213 -9.94 7.40 3.74
N ALA A 214 -10.88 6.57 3.28
CA ALA A 214 -12.04 6.15 4.08
C ALA A 214 -11.64 5.35 5.34
N ILE A 215 -10.52 4.61 5.28
CA ILE A 215 -9.85 4.02 6.44
C ILE A 215 -8.55 4.78 6.68
N THR A 216 -8.44 5.44 7.83
CA THR A 216 -7.22 6.19 8.15
C THR A 216 -6.03 5.27 8.44
N PRO A 217 -4.79 5.69 8.14
CA PRO A 217 -3.55 4.95 8.48
C PRO A 217 -3.44 4.56 9.96
N GLY A 218 -3.96 5.39 10.87
CA GLY A 218 -4.05 5.07 12.31
C GLY A 218 -5.03 3.94 12.61
N GLN A 219 -6.23 3.96 12.02
CA GLN A 219 -7.22 2.89 12.20
C GLN A 219 -6.72 1.55 11.67
N ILE A 220 -6.14 1.50 10.46
CA ILE A 220 -5.62 0.23 9.91
C ILE A 220 -4.46 -0.33 10.72
N ALA A 221 -3.63 0.53 11.33
CA ALA A 221 -2.56 0.05 12.20
C ALA A 221 -3.09 -0.57 13.51
N VAL A 222 -4.21 -0.06 14.07
CA VAL A 222 -4.84 -0.59 15.29
C VAL A 222 -5.63 -1.88 15.04
N MET A 223 -6.56 -1.89 14.06
CA MET A 223 -7.55 -2.96 13.85
C MET A 223 -6.94 -4.37 13.76
N THR A 224 -7.64 -5.39 14.28
CA THR A 224 -7.11 -6.76 14.33
C THR A 224 -7.02 -7.40 12.93
N SER A 225 -6.20 -8.46 12.81
CA SER A 225 -6.12 -9.27 11.59
C SER A 225 -7.47 -9.88 11.18
N GLU A 226 -8.37 -10.08 12.14
CA GLU A 226 -9.70 -10.63 11.93
C GLU A 226 -10.70 -9.57 11.45
N GLU A 227 -10.54 -8.32 11.89
CA GLU A 227 -11.39 -7.20 11.50
C GLU A 227 -11.13 -6.67 10.09
N MET A 228 -9.92 -6.88 9.55
CA MET A 228 -9.52 -6.53 8.17
C MET A 228 -9.94 -7.54 7.11
N ALA A 229 -10.33 -8.76 7.50
CA ALA A 229 -10.79 -9.77 6.55
C ALA A 229 -12.05 -9.30 5.80
N SER A 230 -12.34 -9.90 4.64
CA SER A 230 -13.56 -9.58 3.87
C SER A 230 -14.81 -9.66 4.76
N ASN A 231 -15.78 -8.78 4.52
CA ASN A 231 -16.98 -8.69 5.36
C ASN A 231 -17.70 -10.05 5.45
N GLU A 232 -17.82 -10.77 4.33
CA GLU A 232 -18.35 -12.13 4.26
C GLU A 232 -17.57 -13.10 5.17
N LEU A 233 -16.23 -13.16 5.08
CA LEU A 233 -15.43 -14.07 5.89
C LEU A 233 -15.44 -13.70 7.39
N LYS A 234 -15.57 -12.41 7.69
CA LYS A 234 -15.72 -11.86 9.04
C LYS A 234 -17.09 -12.24 9.64
N GLU A 235 -18.16 -12.21 8.84
CA GLU A 235 -19.49 -12.67 9.24
C GLU A 235 -19.54 -14.19 9.43
N ILE A 236 -18.99 -14.98 8.50
CA ILE A 236 -18.88 -16.43 8.61
C ILE A 236 -18.11 -16.84 9.88
N ARG A 237 -16.96 -16.21 10.16
CA ARG A 237 -16.22 -16.46 11.42
C ARG A 237 -17.04 -16.11 12.65
N LYS A 238 -17.67 -14.93 12.68
CA LYS A 238 -18.53 -14.50 13.80
C LYS A 238 -19.70 -15.47 14.02
N ALA A 239 -20.31 -15.96 12.95
CA ALA A 239 -21.36 -16.98 13.00
C ALA A 239 -20.79 -18.26 13.61
N MET A 240 -19.79 -18.90 12.99
CA MET A 240 -19.20 -20.15 13.48
C MET A 240 -18.71 -20.05 14.94
N THR A 241 -18.05 -18.96 15.35
CA THR A 241 -17.62 -18.76 16.74
C THR A 241 -18.82 -18.64 17.68
N LYS A 242 -19.87 -17.90 17.30
CA LYS A 242 -21.12 -17.78 18.09
C LYS A 242 -21.85 -19.13 18.20
N GLU A 243 -21.81 -19.95 17.17
CA GLU A 243 -22.42 -21.28 17.16
C GLU A 243 -21.61 -22.29 17.96
N ALA A 244 -20.29 -22.28 17.84
CA ALA A 244 -19.41 -23.09 18.67
C ALA A 244 -19.59 -22.74 20.16
N ILE A 245 -19.67 -21.45 20.52
CA ILE A 245 -19.96 -21.02 21.90
C ILE A 245 -21.35 -21.53 22.35
N ARG A 246 -22.38 -21.40 21.51
CA ARG A 246 -23.74 -21.88 21.80
C ARG A 246 -23.75 -23.40 22.04
N GLU A 247 -23.06 -24.17 21.20
CA GLU A 247 -22.97 -25.63 21.34
C GLU A 247 -22.19 -26.04 22.59
N HIS A 248 -21.06 -25.38 22.89
CA HIS A 248 -20.28 -25.66 24.10
C HIS A 248 -21.01 -25.25 25.39
N GLN A 249 -21.86 -24.22 25.35
CA GLN A 249 -22.73 -23.83 26.46
C GLN A 249 -23.88 -24.82 26.69
N MET A 250 -24.31 -25.54 25.64
CA MET A 250 -25.28 -26.63 25.76
C MET A 250 -24.60 -27.88 26.33
N ALA A 251 -24.42 -27.90 27.64
CA ALA A 251 -24.00 -29.07 28.39
C ALA A 251 -25.01 -30.22 28.20
N LYS A 252 -24.81 -31.04 27.15
CA LYS A 252 -25.57 -32.27 26.91
C LYS A 252 -25.33 -33.19 28.10
N THR A 253 -26.35 -33.37 28.94
CA THR A 253 -26.32 -34.28 30.09
C THR A 253 -25.99 -35.69 29.60
N GLY A 254 -24.83 -36.21 30.01
CA GLY A 254 -24.35 -37.53 29.58
C GLY A 254 -25.31 -38.65 29.97
N GLY A 255 -25.73 -39.45 28.98
CA GLY A 255 -26.65 -40.57 29.11
C GLY A 255 -27.45 -40.75 27.82
N THR A 256 -27.90 -41.97 27.54
CA THR A 256 -28.77 -42.25 26.39
C THR A 256 -30.19 -41.84 26.72
N GLN A 257 -30.74 -40.88 25.96
CA GLN A 257 -32.13 -40.45 26.10
C GLN A 257 -33.08 -41.60 25.74
N THR A 258 -34.14 -41.78 26.52
CA THR A 258 -35.10 -42.87 26.37
C THR A 258 -36.48 -42.49 26.90
N ASP A 259 -37.52 -42.88 26.18
CA ASP A 259 -38.92 -42.78 26.63
C ASP A 259 -39.46 -44.08 27.24
N LEU A 260 -38.61 -45.11 27.41
CA LEU A 260 -39.00 -46.39 28.01
C LEU A 260 -39.42 -46.26 29.48
N PHE A 261 -38.87 -45.28 30.21
CA PHE A 261 -39.11 -45.09 31.63
C PHE A 261 -40.00 -43.86 31.88
N THR A 262 -41.04 -44.03 32.70
CA THR A 262 -41.90 -42.91 33.14
C THR A 262 -41.52 -42.48 34.55
N CYS A 263 -41.24 -41.18 34.75
CA CYS A 263 -40.81 -40.69 36.05
C CYS A 263 -41.96 -40.67 37.08
N GLY A 264 -41.78 -41.34 38.22
CA GLY A 264 -42.79 -41.37 39.30
C GLY A 264 -43.16 -40.02 39.90
N LYS A 265 -42.28 -38.99 39.83
CA LYS A 265 -42.55 -37.65 40.38
C LYS A 265 -43.33 -36.74 39.43
N CYS A 266 -42.90 -36.61 38.17
CA CYS A 266 -43.49 -35.67 37.21
C CYS A 266 -44.35 -36.33 36.12
N LYS A 267 -44.42 -37.68 36.09
CA LYS A 267 -45.15 -38.50 35.10
C LYS A 267 -44.75 -38.30 33.63
N LYS A 268 -43.67 -37.55 33.36
CA LYS A 268 -43.07 -37.39 32.02
C LYS A 268 -42.13 -38.58 31.70
N LYS A 269 -41.93 -38.83 30.41
CA LYS A 269 -41.07 -39.92 29.89
C LYS A 269 -39.63 -39.52 29.56
N ASN A 270 -39.37 -38.20 29.44
CA ASN A 270 -38.05 -37.62 29.16
C ASN A 270 -37.01 -38.00 30.24
N CYS A 271 -36.35 -39.13 30.02
CA CYS A 271 -35.35 -39.72 30.91
C CYS A 271 -34.05 -40.01 30.14
N THR A 272 -32.95 -40.03 30.85
CA THR A 272 -31.67 -40.60 30.41
C THR A 272 -31.40 -41.88 31.19
N TYR A 273 -30.81 -42.89 30.55
CA TYR A 273 -30.30 -44.07 31.23
C TYR A 273 -28.80 -44.26 30.99
N THR A 274 -28.13 -44.87 31.96
CA THR A 274 -26.73 -45.29 31.89
C THR A 274 -26.61 -46.67 32.52
N GLN A 275 -26.08 -47.63 31.77
CA GLN A 275 -25.80 -48.97 32.29
C GLN A 275 -24.38 -49.02 32.86
N VAL A 276 -24.26 -49.47 34.11
CA VAL A 276 -22.99 -49.59 34.81
C VAL A 276 -22.93 -50.96 35.48
N GLN A 277 -21.81 -51.66 35.33
CA GLN A 277 -21.54 -52.89 36.06
C GLN A 277 -21.03 -52.53 37.47
N THR A 278 -21.95 -52.43 38.43
CA THR A 278 -21.65 -52.09 39.83
C THR A 278 -21.35 -53.30 40.72
N ARG A 279 -21.27 -54.51 40.15
CA ARG A 279 -21.09 -55.78 40.86
C ARG A 279 -20.21 -56.76 40.05
N SER A 280 -19.93 -57.93 40.62
CA SER A 280 -19.12 -59.00 40.02
C SER A 280 -19.62 -59.47 38.65
N SER A 281 -18.73 -60.11 37.88
CA SER A 281 -18.97 -60.52 36.49
C SER A 281 -20.21 -61.39 36.27
N ASP A 282 -20.65 -62.12 37.29
CA ASP A 282 -21.81 -63.02 37.25
C ASP A 282 -23.16 -62.30 37.39
N GLU A 283 -23.19 -61.00 37.71
CA GLU A 283 -24.42 -60.20 37.80
C GLU A 283 -24.63 -59.30 36.56
N PRO A 284 -25.89 -59.15 36.09
CA PRO A 284 -26.20 -58.30 34.94
C PRO A 284 -25.97 -56.82 35.24
N MET A 285 -25.72 -56.03 34.18
CA MET A 285 -25.50 -54.58 34.30
C MET A 285 -26.68 -53.88 34.99
N THR A 286 -26.37 -53.03 35.98
CA THR A 286 -27.37 -52.21 36.65
C THR A 286 -27.69 -50.99 35.78
N THR A 287 -28.97 -50.75 35.53
CA THR A 287 -29.43 -49.60 34.73
C THR A 287 -29.79 -48.45 35.67
N PHE A 288 -29.03 -47.35 35.63
CA PHE A 288 -29.36 -46.12 36.35
C PHE A 288 -30.18 -45.22 35.45
N VAL A 289 -31.33 -44.74 35.94
CA VAL A 289 -32.25 -43.88 35.19
C VAL A 289 -32.35 -42.51 35.89
N VAL A 290 -32.28 -41.44 35.10
CA VAL A 290 -32.39 -40.05 35.55
C VAL A 290 -33.49 -39.37 34.74
N CYS A 291 -34.47 -38.75 35.41
CA CYS A 291 -35.45 -37.91 34.73
C CYS A 291 -34.85 -36.53 34.46
N ASN A 292 -34.83 -36.13 33.20
CA ASN A 292 -34.25 -34.85 32.76
C ASN A 292 -35.10 -33.64 33.21
N GLU A 293 -36.38 -33.87 33.53
CA GLU A 293 -37.37 -32.83 33.84
C GLU A 293 -37.41 -32.42 35.32
N CYS A 294 -37.15 -33.36 36.24
CA CYS A 294 -37.22 -33.12 37.68
C CYS A 294 -35.99 -33.62 38.45
N GLY A 295 -34.94 -34.07 37.74
CA GLY A 295 -33.68 -34.54 38.33
C GLY A 295 -33.77 -35.84 39.13
N ASN A 296 -34.95 -36.48 39.21
CA ASN A 296 -35.14 -37.69 39.99
C ASN A 296 -34.28 -38.84 39.44
N ARG A 297 -33.58 -39.57 40.30
CA ARG A 297 -32.70 -40.70 39.93
C ARG A 297 -33.17 -41.99 40.58
N TRP A 298 -33.15 -43.09 39.84
CA TRP A 298 -33.49 -44.43 40.33
C TRP A 298 -32.71 -45.52 39.58
N LYS A 299 -32.94 -46.77 39.96
CA LYS A 299 -32.39 -47.99 39.38
C LYS A 299 -33.53 -48.95 39.03
#